data_AF-A0A2T3M496-F1
#
_entry.id   AF-A0A2T3M496-F1
#
_cell.length_a   1.000
_cell.length_b   1.000
_cell.length_c   1.000
_cell.angle_alpha   90.00
_cell.angle_beta   90.00
_cell.angle_gamma   90.00
#
_symmetry.space_group_name_H-M   'P 1'
#
loop_
_entity.id
_entity.type
_entity.pdbx_description
1 polymer ?
#
loop_
_entity_poly.entity_id
_entity_poly.type
_entity_poly.pdbx_seq_one_letter_code
_entity_poly.pdbx_strand_id
1 'polypeptide(L)'
;MKKSVLFLLFIVSGCATTQKDKDFEEVTFYVQNDYDDISSEKIKLNAMIHRARDKKHRIGFLVVNFGSPAAEAVETATNMISENRTPQYVTDRFDVLAIDPKGTGKSEFLSDARRSSFNNECNNEKESMSFNISTMKITQNIDYIGKLFNEDKCKENELRE
;
A
#
# COMPACT_ATOMS: atom_id res chain seq x y z
N MET A 1 -42.06 -23.61 -5.29
CA MET A 1 -40.92 -22.98 -4.58
C MET A 1 -41.06 -21.47 -4.72
N LYS A 2 -41.28 -20.75 -3.62
CA LYS A 2 -41.50 -19.29 -3.61
C LYS A 2 -40.18 -18.57 -3.93
N LYS A 3 -40.17 -17.72 -4.95
CA LYS A 3 -39.08 -16.76 -5.21
C LYS A 3 -39.39 -15.50 -4.42
N SER A 4 -38.65 -15.26 -3.34
CA SER A 4 -38.60 -13.94 -2.69
C SER A 4 -37.25 -13.32 -3.04
N VAL A 5 -37.27 -12.20 -3.74
CA VAL A 5 -36.11 -11.30 -3.86
C VAL A 5 -36.47 -10.05 -3.08
N LEU A 6 -35.72 -9.84 -1.99
CA LEU A 6 -35.88 -8.74 -1.05
C LEU A 6 -35.27 -7.47 -1.66
N PHE A 7 -36.10 -6.44 -1.80
CA PHE A 7 -35.69 -5.09 -2.21
C PHE A 7 -35.06 -4.40 -0.99
N LEU A 8 -33.78 -4.02 -1.05
CA LEU A 8 -33.16 -3.17 -0.04
C LEU A 8 -32.83 -1.79 -0.61
N LEU A 9 -33.42 -0.78 0.03
CA LEU A 9 -33.37 0.64 -0.27
C LEU A 9 -32.03 1.24 0.18
N PHE A 10 -31.34 1.96 -0.70
CA PHE A 10 -30.14 2.73 -0.39
C PHE A 10 -30.49 3.97 0.44
N ILE A 11 -29.83 4.15 1.60
CA ILE A 11 -29.75 5.45 2.28
C ILE A 11 -28.29 5.88 2.22
N VAL A 12 -28.03 6.95 1.47
CA VAL A 12 -26.73 7.64 1.46
C VAL A 12 -26.76 8.68 2.57
N SER A 13 -25.97 8.48 3.62
CA SER A 13 -25.53 9.56 4.50
C SER A 13 -24.01 9.59 4.48
N GLY A 14 -23.47 10.79 4.30
CA GLY A 14 -22.04 11.01 4.16
C GLY A 14 -21.28 10.66 5.43
N CYS A 15 -20.30 9.78 5.26
CA CYS A 15 -18.97 9.89 5.82
C CYS A 15 -18.06 9.35 4.71
N ALA A 16 -16.91 9.96 4.45
CA ALA A 16 -15.95 9.46 3.47
C ALA A 16 -15.39 8.12 3.97
N THR A 17 -16.17 7.06 3.78
CA THR A 17 -15.68 5.70 3.86
C THR A 17 -14.94 5.50 2.56
N THR A 18 -13.68 5.09 2.67
CA THR A 18 -12.92 4.52 1.56
C THR A 18 -13.86 3.64 0.77
N GLN A 19 -14.24 4.09 -0.43
CA GLN A 19 -14.94 3.23 -1.36
C GLN A 19 -14.00 2.05 -1.52
N LYS A 20 -14.39 0.90 -0.98
CA LYS A 20 -13.76 -0.37 -1.30
C LYS A 20 -14.06 -0.55 -2.78
N ASP A 21 -13.26 0.09 -3.61
CA ASP A 21 -13.33 -0.09 -5.04
C ASP A 21 -13.14 -1.60 -5.22
N LYS A 22 -14.13 -2.25 -5.85
CA LYS A 22 -14.22 -3.72 -5.83
C LYS A 22 -13.00 -4.37 -6.46
N ASP A 23 -12.27 -3.59 -7.24
CA ASP A 23 -11.08 -4.01 -7.96
C ASP A 23 -9.79 -3.86 -7.12
N PHE A 24 -9.83 -3.23 -5.93
CA PHE A 24 -8.71 -3.10 -5.01
C PHE A 24 -8.86 -3.96 -3.75
N GLU A 25 -7.84 -4.75 -3.47
CA GLU A 25 -7.72 -5.58 -2.26
C GLU A 25 -6.71 -4.92 -1.30
N GLU A 26 -7.00 -4.90 0.01
CA GLU A 26 -6.02 -4.47 1.01
C GLU A 26 -4.90 -5.52 1.13
N VAL A 27 -3.65 -5.04 1.16
CA VAL A 27 -2.47 -5.86 1.44
C VAL A 27 -1.75 -5.23 2.63
N THR A 28 -1.37 -6.04 3.61
CA THR A 28 -0.66 -5.56 4.79
C THR A 28 0.80 -5.95 4.72
N PHE A 29 1.71 -4.96 4.81
CA PHE A 29 3.13 -5.18 4.99
C PHE A 29 3.58 -4.66 6.35
N TYR A 30 4.36 -5.47 7.06
CA TYR A 30 5.05 -5.07 8.28
C TYR A 30 6.54 -4.95 7.98
N VAL A 31 7.08 -3.75 8.09
CA VAL A 31 8.49 -3.44 7.82
C VAL A 31 9.18 -2.97 9.09
N GLN A 32 10.49 -3.23 9.22
CA GLN A 32 11.25 -2.79 10.39
C GLN A 32 11.19 -1.28 10.51
N ASN A 33 10.93 -0.74 11.71
CA ASN A 33 10.99 0.71 11.92
C ASN A 33 12.41 1.23 11.64
N ASP A 34 13.41 0.56 12.18
CA ASP A 34 14.82 0.80 11.92
C ASP A 34 15.49 -0.49 11.39
N TYR A 35 16.15 -0.39 10.24
CA TYR A 35 16.91 -1.51 9.69
C TYR A 35 18.30 -1.66 10.31
N ASP A 36 18.81 -0.63 11.00
CA ASP A 36 20.08 -0.69 11.73
C ASP A 36 19.89 -1.30 13.13
N ASP A 37 18.65 -1.32 13.64
CA ASP A 37 18.22 -2.04 14.83
C ASP A 37 17.03 -2.96 14.55
N ILE A 38 17.33 -4.23 14.25
CA ILE A 38 16.30 -5.24 13.95
C ILE A 38 15.38 -5.58 15.13
N SER A 39 15.73 -5.16 16.35
CA SER A 39 14.89 -5.35 17.54
C SER A 39 13.80 -4.27 17.66
N SER A 40 13.90 -3.21 16.85
CA SER A 40 12.89 -2.17 16.75
C SER A 40 11.54 -2.71 16.30
N GLU A 41 10.47 -2.01 16.69
CA GLU A 41 9.10 -2.37 16.34
C GLU A 41 8.90 -2.39 14.81
N LYS A 42 8.01 -3.27 14.34
CA LYS A 42 7.56 -3.25 12.94
C LYS A 42 6.41 -2.28 12.79
N ILE A 43 6.45 -1.49 11.72
CA ILE A 43 5.34 -0.60 11.39
C ILE A 43 4.50 -1.17 10.25
N LYS A 44 3.18 -0.93 10.32
CA LYS A 44 2.24 -1.30 9.26
C LYS A 44 2.29 -0.28 8.13
N LEU A 45 2.50 -0.76 6.91
CA LEU A 45 2.29 0.03 5.70
C LEU A 45 0.86 -0.15 5.17
N ASN A 46 0.26 0.95 4.73
CA ASN A 46 -0.97 0.94 3.94
C ASN A 46 -0.63 0.58 2.49
N ALA A 47 -1.19 -0.52 2.01
CA ALA A 47 -1.05 -0.94 0.63
C ALA A 47 -2.36 -1.51 0.10
N MET A 48 -2.58 -1.27 -1.19
CA MET A 48 -3.68 -1.86 -1.93
C MET A 48 -3.19 -2.42 -3.26
N ILE A 49 -3.82 -3.49 -3.70
CA ILE A 49 -3.51 -4.15 -4.95
C ILE A 49 -4.74 -4.20 -5.85
N HIS A 50 -4.58 -3.69 -7.07
CA HIS A 50 -5.51 -3.98 -8.16
C HIS A 50 -4.98 -5.19 -8.93
N ARG A 51 -5.70 -6.32 -8.85
CA ARG A 51 -5.29 -7.56 -9.53
C ARG A 51 -5.42 -7.44 -11.04
N ALA A 52 -4.49 -8.07 -11.77
CA ALA A 52 -4.58 -8.16 -13.22
C ALA A 52 -5.93 -8.76 -13.63
N ARG A 53 -6.66 -8.07 -14.51
CA ARG A 53 -7.97 -8.53 -15.00
C ARG A 53 -7.83 -9.83 -15.81
N ASP A 54 -6.77 -9.94 -16.61
CA ASP A 54 -6.42 -11.16 -17.32
C ASP A 54 -5.38 -11.97 -16.53
N LYS A 55 -5.88 -12.72 -15.55
CA LYS A 55 -5.05 -13.59 -14.69
C LYS A 55 -4.26 -14.63 -15.48
N LYS A 56 -4.76 -15.05 -16.65
CA LYS A 56 -4.10 -16.08 -17.49
C LYS A 56 -2.85 -15.55 -18.16
N HIS A 57 -2.83 -14.27 -18.52
CA HIS A 57 -1.69 -13.64 -19.19
C HIS A 57 -0.95 -12.63 -18.31
N ARG A 58 -1.18 -12.66 -17.00
CA ARG A 58 -0.51 -11.80 -16.01
C ARG A 58 1.01 -11.87 -16.15
N ILE A 59 1.65 -10.70 -16.22
CA ILE A 59 3.10 -10.52 -16.33
C ILE A 59 3.75 -10.50 -14.94
N GLY A 60 3.14 -9.82 -13.98
CA GLY A 60 3.72 -9.68 -12.64
C GLY A 60 3.11 -8.53 -11.85
N PHE A 61 3.87 -8.06 -10.86
CA PHE A 61 3.51 -6.88 -10.08
C PHE A 61 4.08 -5.61 -10.73
N LEU A 62 3.28 -4.54 -10.75
CA LEU A 62 3.72 -3.19 -10.99
C LEU A 62 3.60 -2.42 -9.68
N VAL A 63 4.72 -2.17 -9.01
CA VAL A 63 4.75 -1.37 -7.77
C VAL A 63 4.78 0.10 -8.14
N VAL A 64 3.83 0.88 -7.64
CA VAL A 64 3.69 2.30 -7.97
C VAL A 64 3.93 3.20 -6.77
N ASN A 65 4.63 4.30 -7.01
CA ASN A 65 4.77 5.42 -6.10
C ASN A 65 4.62 6.70 -6.92
N PHE A 66 3.67 7.56 -6.56
CA PHE A 66 3.32 8.74 -7.38
C PHE A 66 4.06 10.03 -6.98
N GLY A 67 5.08 9.93 -6.13
CA GLY A 67 6.00 11.04 -5.82
C GLY A 67 5.37 12.20 -5.03
N SER A 68 6.24 13.10 -4.57
CA SER A 68 6.06 14.10 -3.50
C SER A 68 6.11 13.52 -2.07
N PRO A 69 6.87 14.12 -1.13
CA PRO A 69 6.77 13.77 0.28
C PRO A 69 5.32 13.98 0.72
N ALA A 70 4.69 12.91 1.24
CA ALA A 70 3.29 12.85 1.69
C ALA A 70 2.17 12.58 0.66
N ALA A 71 2.45 12.36 -0.63
CA ALA A 71 1.39 11.91 -1.54
C ALA A 71 1.01 10.44 -1.25
N GLU A 72 -0.29 10.16 -1.19
CA GLU A 72 -0.82 8.82 -0.95
C GLU A 72 -0.81 8.04 -2.26
N ALA A 73 -0.01 6.98 -2.32
CA ALA A 73 0.05 6.13 -3.50
C ALA A 73 -1.25 5.35 -3.67
N VAL A 74 -1.86 4.90 -2.57
CA VAL A 74 -3.10 4.11 -2.58
C VAL A 74 -4.26 4.93 -3.14
N GLU A 75 -4.49 6.15 -2.64
CA GLU A 75 -5.55 7.02 -3.14
C GLU A 75 -5.32 7.39 -4.61
N THR A 76 -4.08 7.75 -4.97
CA THR A 76 -3.74 8.14 -6.34
C THR A 76 -3.94 7.00 -7.33
N ALA A 77 -3.46 5.79 -7.00
CA ALA A 77 -3.63 4.62 -7.85
C ALA A 77 -5.10 4.26 -8.05
N THR A 78 -5.88 4.34 -6.98
CA THR A 78 -7.32 4.07 -7.00
C THR A 78 -8.00 5.04 -7.96
N ASN A 79 -7.86 6.35 -7.72
CA ASN A 79 -8.45 7.38 -8.57
C ASN A 79 -8.04 7.26 -10.04
N MET A 80 -6.75 7.01 -10.33
CA MET A 80 -6.29 6.84 -11.71
C MET A 80 -6.89 5.63 -12.41
N ILE A 81 -7.06 4.51 -11.71
CA ILE A 81 -7.63 3.29 -12.28
C ILE A 81 -9.16 3.42 -12.42
N SER A 82 -9.86 3.89 -11.39
CA SER A 82 -11.33 4.05 -11.42
C SER A 82 -11.79 5.05 -12.48
N GLU A 83 -10.97 6.08 -12.77
CA GLU A 83 -11.24 7.08 -13.80
C GLU A 83 -10.69 6.72 -15.19
N ASN A 84 -10.23 5.47 -15.39
CA ASN A 84 -9.65 4.98 -16.65
C ASN A 84 -8.48 5.84 -17.18
N ARG A 85 -7.71 6.48 -16.28
CA ARG A 85 -6.49 7.23 -16.62
C ARG A 85 -5.27 6.30 -16.73
N THR A 86 -5.35 5.10 -16.18
CA THR A 86 -4.36 4.05 -16.37
C THR A 86 -4.66 3.27 -17.66
N PRO A 87 -3.69 3.10 -18.57
CA PRO A 87 -3.91 2.33 -19.80
C PRO A 87 -4.41 0.91 -19.51
N GLN A 88 -5.43 0.46 -20.24
CA GLN A 88 -6.07 -0.84 -20.01
C GLN A 88 -5.07 -2.02 -20.08
N TYR A 89 -4.10 -1.97 -20.99
CA TYR A 89 -3.08 -3.02 -21.08
C TYR A 89 -2.27 -3.19 -19.79
N VAL A 90 -2.15 -2.15 -18.97
CA VAL A 90 -1.48 -2.22 -17.66
C VAL A 90 -2.37 -2.97 -16.68
N THR A 91 -3.63 -2.54 -16.52
CA THR A 91 -4.58 -3.16 -15.57
C THR A 91 -4.97 -4.59 -15.94
N ASP A 92 -4.85 -4.96 -17.22
CA ASP A 92 -5.14 -6.31 -17.68
C ASP A 92 -3.99 -7.27 -17.39
N ARG A 93 -2.74 -6.78 -17.40
CA ARG A 93 -1.54 -7.63 -17.41
C ARG A 93 -0.70 -7.54 -16.13
N PHE A 94 -0.87 -6.52 -15.31
CA PHE A 94 -0.13 -6.34 -14.07
C PHE A 94 -1.06 -6.31 -12.86
N ASP A 95 -0.60 -6.92 -11.78
CA ASP A 95 -1.08 -6.60 -10.45
C ASP A 95 -0.48 -5.24 -10.04
N VAL A 96 -1.30 -4.19 -10.05
CA VAL A 96 -0.84 -2.86 -9.68
C VAL A 96 -0.86 -2.74 -8.16
N LEU A 97 0.32 -2.69 -7.55
CA LEU A 97 0.51 -2.60 -6.11
C LEU A 97 0.88 -1.17 -5.72
N ALA A 98 -0.04 -0.49 -5.05
CA ALA A 98 0.19 0.83 -4.48
C ALA A 98 0.55 0.68 -3.00
N ILE A 99 1.67 1.29 -2.60
CA ILE A 99 2.16 1.26 -1.21
C ILE A 99 2.44 2.68 -0.80
N ASP A 100 1.79 3.13 0.27
CA ASP A 100 2.13 4.39 0.91
C ASP A 100 3.47 4.20 1.66
N PRO A 101 4.55 4.94 1.35
CA PRO A 101 5.76 4.90 2.17
C PRO A 101 5.50 5.23 3.65
N LYS A 102 6.47 4.87 4.51
CA LYS A 102 6.48 5.29 5.91
C LYS A 102 6.24 6.80 6.02
N GLY A 103 5.33 7.21 6.90
CA GLY A 103 5.01 8.62 7.09
C GLY A 103 4.20 9.27 5.95
N THR A 104 3.57 8.49 5.08
CA THR A 104 2.69 9.02 4.02
C THR A 104 1.34 8.31 4.03
N GLY A 105 0.31 8.98 3.51
CA GLY A 105 -1.06 8.49 3.51
C GLY A 105 -1.50 7.86 4.82
N LYS A 106 -1.93 6.60 4.75
CA LYS A 106 -2.42 5.83 5.90
C LYS A 106 -1.39 4.85 6.45
N SER A 107 -0.18 4.79 5.88
CA SER A 107 0.91 4.06 6.52
C SER A 107 1.18 4.66 7.88
N GLU A 108 1.48 3.81 8.86
CA GLU A 108 1.71 4.27 10.22
C GLU A 108 2.71 5.42 10.21
N PHE A 109 2.18 6.56 10.61
CA PHE A 109 2.96 7.76 10.78
C PHE A 109 3.56 7.64 12.17
N LEU A 110 4.88 7.79 12.28
CA LEU A 110 5.50 7.95 13.58
C LEU A 110 4.97 9.26 14.16
N SER A 111 3.90 9.21 14.96
CA SER A 111 3.03 10.33 15.33
C SER A 111 3.81 11.56 15.77
N ASP A 112 4.99 11.33 16.34
CA ASP A 112 5.83 12.34 16.91
C ASP A 112 6.61 13.11 15.83
N ALA A 113 6.96 12.55 14.67
CA ALA A 113 7.71 13.25 13.62
C ALA A 113 6.88 14.34 12.93
N ARG A 114 5.61 14.07 12.58
CA ARG A 114 4.73 15.05 11.93
C ARG A 114 4.32 16.13 12.92
N ARG A 115 3.96 15.74 14.15
CA ARG A 115 3.66 16.69 15.23
C ARG A 115 4.83 17.64 15.47
N SER A 116 6.05 17.12 15.44
CA SER A 116 7.26 17.92 15.69
C SER A 116 7.65 18.82 14.53
N SER A 117 7.48 18.34 13.29
CA SER A 117 7.71 19.17 12.10
C SER A 117 6.70 20.31 12.01
N PHE A 118 5.45 20.10 12.48
CA PHE A 118 4.46 21.18 12.60
C PHE A 118 4.74 22.14 13.76
N ASN A 119 5.33 21.65 14.85
CA ASN A 119 5.57 22.43 16.07
C ASN A 119 6.99 23.05 16.14
N ASN A 120 7.85 22.86 15.13
CA ASN A 120 9.28 23.26 15.16
C ASN A 120 10.06 22.65 16.35
N GLU A 121 9.67 21.46 16.80
CA GLU A 121 10.29 20.77 17.93
C GLU A 121 11.18 19.61 17.47
N CYS A 122 12.21 19.88 16.67
CA CYS A 122 13.17 18.86 16.26
C CYS A 122 14.22 18.65 17.37
N ASN A 123 14.08 17.55 18.12
CA ASN A 123 15.05 17.09 19.12
C ASN A 123 15.75 15.81 18.62
N ASN A 124 16.85 15.39 19.27
CA ASN A 124 17.70 14.27 18.83
C ASN A 124 16.95 12.93 18.62
N GLU A 125 15.95 12.61 19.45
CA GLU A 125 15.10 11.40 19.27
C GLU A 125 14.25 11.46 17.99
N LYS A 126 13.99 12.65 17.46
CA LYS A 126 13.20 12.89 16.25
C LYS A 126 14.10 12.97 15.00
N GLU A 127 15.41 13.12 15.18
CA GLU A 127 16.40 13.08 14.11
C GLU A 127 16.61 11.64 13.58
N SER A 128 16.66 10.65 14.47
CA SER A 128 16.64 9.23 14.09
C SER A 128 15.35 8.85 13.35
N MET A 129 14.24 9.48 13.72
CA MET A 129 12.95 9.32 13.06
C MET A 129 12.94 9.87 11.63
N SER A 130 13.46 11.09 11.44
CA SER A 130 13.65 11.70 10.12
C SER A 130 14.61 10.89 9.24
N PHE A 131 15.62 10.26 9.84
CA PHE A 131 16.51 9.34 9.13
C PHE A 131 15.78 8.07 8.66
N ASN A 132 14.90 7.51 9.49
CA ASN A 132 14.14 6.29 9.19
C ASN A 132 13.00 6.44 8.17
N ILE A 133 12.65 7.68 7.81
CA ILE A 133 11.75 8.02 6.70
C ILE A 133 12.50 8.51 5.45
N SER A 134 13.84 8.52 5.47
CA SER A 134 14.65 8.92 4.32
C SER A 134 14.45 7.97 3.12
N THR A 135 14.72 8.46 1.91
CA THR A 135 14.59 7.67 0.68
C THR A 135 15.41 6.38 0.74
N MET A 136 16.60 6.40 1.36
CA MET A 136 17.44 5.19 1.51
C MET A 136 16.73 4.11 2.33
N LYS A 137 16.08 4.49 3.44
CA LYS A 137 15.33 3.56 4.30
C LYS A 137 14.02 3.12 3.63
N ILE A 138 13.40 3.98 2.82
CA ILE A 138 12.26 3.59 1.97
C ILE A 138 12.69 2.53 0.94
N THR A 139 13.87 2.64 0.33
CA THR A 139 14.39 1.62 -0.58
C THR A 139 14.54 0.26 0.11
N GLN A 140 14.96 0.22 1.37
CA GLN A 140 15.05 -1.03 2.15
C GLN A 140 13.67 -1.67 2.37
N ASN A 141 12.61 -0.87 2.59
CA ASN A 141 11.24 -1.41 2.64
C ASN A 141 10.86 -2.09 1.33
N ILE A 142 11.16 -1.45 0.20
CA ILE A 142 10.83 -1.99 -1.14
C ILE A 142 11.64 -3.27 -1.43
N ASP A 143 12.92 -3.33 -1.08
CA ASP A 143 13.74 -4.55 -1.22
C ASP A 143 13.19 -5.68 -0.35
N TYR A 144 12.85 -5.40 0.91
CA TYR A 144 12.25 -6.37 1.82
C TYR A 144 10.92 -6.91 1.28
N ILE A 145 10.03 -6.03 0.80
CA ILE A 145 8.75 -6.42 0.19
C ILE A 145 8.99 -7.24 -1.09
N GLY A 146 9.98 -6.88 -1.90
CA GLY A 146 10.38 -7.64 -3.09
C GLY A 146 10.82 -9.07 -2.75
N LYS A 147 11.55 -9.25 -1.64
CA LYS A 147 11.94 -10.58 -1.14
C LYS A 147 10.73 -11.41 -0.73
N LEU A 148 9.76 -10.82 -0.02
CA LEU A 148 8.50 -11.52 0.34
C LEU A 148 7.79 -12.06 -0.91
N PHE A 149 7.71 -11.28 -1.98
CA PHE A 149 7.10 -11.72 -3.24
C PHE A 149 7.84 -12.86 -3.94
N ASN A 150 9.17 -12.91 -3.81
CA ASN A 150 9.96 -14.00 -4.37
C ASN A 150 9.89 -15.27 -3.51
N GLU A 151 9.85 -15.12 -2.18
CA GLU A 151 9.64 -16.25 -1.26
C GLU A 151 8.28 -16.92 -1.46
N ASP A 152 7.23 -16.15 -1.73
CA ASP A 152 5.91 -16.70 -2.07
C ASP A 152 5.94 -17.53 -3.36
N LYS A 153 6.70 -17.08 -4.38
CA LYS A 153 6.92 -17.89 -5.60
C LYS A 153 7.69 -19.18 -5.32
N CYS A 154 8.68 -19.14 -4.42
CA CYS A 154 9.43 -20.33 -4.03
C CYS A 154 8.52 -21.36 -3.35
N LYS A 155 7.63 -20.92 -2.44
CA LYS A 155 6.67 -21.79 -1.77
C LYS A 155 5.60 -22.36 -2.69
N GLU A 156 5.14 -21.60 -3.69
CA GLU A 156 4.18 -22.11 -4.69
C GLU A 156 4.81 -23.20 -5.58
N ASN A 157 6.12 -23.12 -5.84
CA ASN A 157 6.84 -24.13 -6.60
C ASN A 157 7.16 -25.38 -5.76
N GLU A 158 7.43 -25.23 -4.47
CA GLU A 158 7.70 -26.35 -3.55
C GLU A 158 6.46 -27.24 -3.29
N LEU A 159 5.25 -26.69 -3.41
CA LEU A 159 3.98 -27.43 -3.31
C LEU A 159 3.55 -28.13 -4.61
N ARG A 160 4.35 -27.99 -5.69
CA ARG A 160 4.09 -28.56 -7.02
C ARG A 160 5.08 -29.66 -7.43
N GLU A 161 6.03 -30.00 -6.57
CA GLU A 161 6.89 -31.19 -6.68
C GLU A 161 6.41 -32.31 -5.75
#